data_AF-A0A8X6QFI9-F1
#
_entry.id   AF-A0A8X6QFI9-F1
#
_cell.length_a   1.000
_cell.length_b   1.000
_cell.length_c   1.000
_cell.angle_alpha   90.00
_cell.angle_beta   90.00
_cell.angle_gamma   90.00
#
_symmetry.space_group_name_H-M   'P 1'
#
loop_
_entity.id
_entity.type
_entity.pdbx_description
1 polymer ?
#
loop_
_entity_poly.entity_id
_entity_poly.type
_entity_poly.pdbx_seq_one_letter_code
_entity_poly.pdbx_strand_id
1 'polypeptide(L)'
;MPLLKRTSMLNLRNKRLVYLQFLRPLLLYACEVWGATSTRNINNLQLLQNRALRIIASAPVYIPRRVLHDDIRIPSIPNQIRKNSVN
;
A
#
# COMPACT_ATOMS: atom_id res chain seq x y z
N MET A 1 1.18 -0.79 -15.03
CA MET A 1 1.79 0.52 -14.70
C MET A 1 3.30 0.48 -14.92
N PRO A 2 3.79 0.95 -16.08
CA PRO A 2 5.20 0.85 -16.48
C PRO A 2 6.18 1.55 -15.51
N LEU A 3 5.74 2.60 -14.79
CA LEU A 3 6.56 3.37 -13.85
C LEU A 3 6.88 2.64 -12.54
N LEU A 4 6.00 1.74 -12.10
CA LEU A 4 6.21 0.97 -10.87
C LEU A 4 7.02 -0.31 -11.12
N LYS A 5 7.38 -0.65 -12.37
CA LYS A 5 8.04 -1.93 -12.67
C LYS A 5 9.39 -2.03 -11.94
N ARG A 6 9.76 -3.24 -11.49
CA ARG A 6 11.05 -3.51 -10.82
C ARG A 6 12.26 -2.98 -11.62
N THR A 7 12.14 -2.96 -12.95
CA THR A 7 13.16 -2.49 -13.90
C THR A 7 13.15 -0.98 -14.13
N SER A 8 12.23 -0.21 -13.55
CA SER A 8 12.21 1.25 -13.75
C SER A 8 13.36 1.89 -12.97
N MET A 9 14.14 2.76 -13.64
CA MET A 9 15.27 3.52 -13.08
C MET A 9 14.86 4.57 -12.04
N LEU A 10 13.61 4.53 -11.57
CA LEU A 10 13.12 5.43 -10.55
C LEU A 10 13.66 5.02 -9.18
N ASN A 11 14.30 5.98 -8.52
CA ASN A 11 14.77 5.82 -7.15
C ASN A 11 13.61 5.45 -6.20
N LEU A 12 13.88 4.68 -5.14
CA LEU A 12 12.88 4.19 -4.19
C LEU A 12 11.98 5.32 -3.66
N ARG A 13 12.57 6.50 -3.45
CA ARG A 13 11.88 7.72 -3.02
C ARG A 13 10.78 8.18 -4.00
N ASN A 14 11.06 8.12 -5.31
CA ASN A 14 10.10 8.55 -6.34
C ASN A 14 8.98 7.53 -6.49
N LYS A 15 9.30 6.23 -6.42
CA LYS A 15 8.29 5.15 -6.40
C LYS A 15 7.37 5.26 -5.18
N ARG A 16 7.92 5.63 -4.02
CA ARG A 16 7.17 5.91 -2.79
C ARG A 16 6.25 7.12 -2.95
N LEU A 17 6.72 8.21 -3.57
CA LEU A 17 5.89 9.39 -3.85
C LEU A 17 4.72 9.05 -4.77
N VAL A 18 4.96 8.30 -5.85
CA VAL A 18 3.90 7.83 -6.75
C VAL A 18 2.86 6.98 -6.00
N TYR A 19 3.31 6.09 -5.11
CA TYR A 19 2.39 5.33 -4.26
C TYR A 19 1.55 6.22 -3.35
N LEU A 20 2.18 7.19 -2.68
CA LEU A 20 1.49 8.09 -1.76
C LEU A 20 0.49 9.00 -2.48
N GLN A 21 0.78 9.40 -3.71
CA GLN A 21 -0.04 10.37 -4.45
C GLN A 21 -1.16 9.71 -5.25
N PHE A 22 -0.97 8.50 -5.78
CA PHE A 22 -1.98 7.84 -6.62
C PHE A 22 -2.63 6.63 -5.94
N LEU A 23 -1.83 5.71 -5.39
CA LEU A 23 -2.39 4.50 -4.77
C LEU A 23 -3.05 4.77 -3.44
N ARG A 24 -2.48 5.66 -2.61
CA ARG A 24 -3.05 5.96 -1.28
C ARG A 24 -4.47 6.55 -1.34
N PRO A 25 -4.77 7.59 -2.15
CA PRO A 25 -6.14 8.09 -2.23
C PRO A 25 -7.10 7.09 -2.86
N LEU A 26 -6.66 6.29 -3.84
CA LEU A 26 -7.48 5.22 -4.43
C LEU A 26 -7.85 4.15 -3.38
N LEU A 27 -6.87 3.72 -2.58
CA LEU A 27 -7.06 2.75 -1.51
C LEU A 27 -7.93 3.31 -0.37
N LEU A 28 -7.78 4.60 -0.03
CA LEU A 28 -8.63 5.29 0.94
C LEU A 28 -10.07 5.37 0.46
N TYR A 29 -10.28 5.84 -0.77
CA TYR A 29 -11.61 5.88 -1.37
C TYR A 29 -12.26 4.49 -1.42
N ALA A 30 -11.52 3.47 -1.85
CA ALA A 30 -11.99 2.09 -1.81
C ALA A 30 -12.27 1.60 -0.38
N CYS A 31 -11.57 2.09 0.65
CA CYS A 31 -11.90 1.80 2.05
C CYS A 31 -13.16 2.51 2.53
N GLU A 32 -13.43 3.74 2.13
CA GLU A 32 -14.68 4.39 2.52
C GLU A 32 -15.88 3.67 1.87
N VAL A 33 -15.74 3.29 0.60
CA VAL A 33 -16.81 2.59 -0.14
C VAL A 33 -16.93 1.11 0.24
N TRP A 34 -15.81 0.41 0.46
CA TRP A 34 -15.79 -1.05 0.74
C TRP A 34 -15.50 -1.40 2.20
N GLY A 35 -15.02 -0.48 3.02
CA GLY A 35 -14.75 -0.69 4.44
C GLY A 35 -16.03 -0.84 5.26
N ALA A 36 -17.13 -0.27 4.78
CA ALA A 36 -18.47 -0.50 5.31
C ALA A 36 -19.03 -1.91 4.99
N THR A 37 -18.45 -2.66 4.05
CA THR A 37 -19.13 -3.85 3.49
C THR A 37 -18.58 -5.21 3.96
N SER A 38 -17.29 -5.38 4.30
CA SER A 38 -16.79 -6.63 4.91
C SER A 38 -15.30 -6.60 5.31
N THR A 39 -14.94 -7.29 6.39
CA THR A 39 -13.55 -7.60 6.77
C THR A 39 -12.77 -8.33 5.67
N ARG A 40 -13.46 -9.12 4.81
CA ARG A 40 -12.86 -9.81 3.66
C ARG A 40 -12.36 -8.84 2.60
N ASN A 41 -13.08 -7.74 2.38
CA ASN A 41 -12.70 -6.73 1.39
C ASN A 41 -11.49 -5.92 1.87
N ILE A 42 -11.44 -5.60 3.16
CA ILE A 42 -10.27 -4.96 3.79
C ILE A 42 -9.03 -5.85 3.66
N ASN A 43 -9.16 -7.16 3.86
CA ASN A 43 -8.06 -8.11 3.68
C ASN A 43 -7.56 -8.17 2.22
N ASN A 44 -8.46 -8.13 1.25
CA ASN A 44 -8.10 -8.08 -0.17
C ASN A 44 -7.35 -6.77 -0.52
N LEU A 45 -7.81 -5.63 0.01
CA LEU A 45 -7.13 -4.33 -0.15
C LEU A 45 -5.73 -4.34 0.48
N GLN A 46 -5.58 -4.94 1.68
CA GLN A 46 -4.27 -5.13 2.31
C GLN A 46 -3.36 -6.01 1.45
N LEU A 47 -3.89 -7.07 0.83
CA LEU A 47 -3.12 -7.95 -0.06
C LEU A 47 -2.60 -7.18 -1.28
N LEU A 48 -3.44 -6.32 -1.86
CA LEU A 48 -3.09 -5.45 -2.97
C LEU A 48 -2.01 -4.44 -2.58
N GLN A 49 -2.17 -3.78 -1.42
CA GLN A 49 -1.16 -2.88 -0.84
C GLN A 49 0.18 -3.61 -0.69
N ASN A 50 0.20 -4.80 -0.10
CA ASN A 50 1.43 -5.56 0.14
C ASN A 50 2.16 -5.90 -1.17
N ARG A 51 1.43 -6.25 -2.24
CA ARG A 51 2.02 -6.50 -3.56
C ARG A 51 2.63 -5.23 -4.14
N ALA A 52 1.93 -4.09 -4.04
CA ALA A 52 2.45 -2.81 -4.50
C ALA A 52 3.73 -2.40 -3.74
N LEU A 53 3.75 -2.57 -2.42
CA LEU A 53 4.92 -2.29 -1.58
C LEU A 53 6.13 -3.14 -1.97
N ARG A 54 5.94 -4.45 -2.24
CA ARG A 54 7.04 -5.31 -2.70
C ARG A 54 7.61 -4.86 -4.04
N ILE A 55 6.75 -4.41 -4.95
CA ILE A 55 7.15 -3.89 -6.26
C ILE A 55 7.96 -2.60 -6.09
N ILE A 56 7.52 -1.71 -5.21
CA ILE A 56 8.20 -0.43 -4.92
C ILE A 56 9.58 -0.66 -4.29
N ALA A 57 9.65 -1.50 -3.25
CA ALA A 57 10.90 -1.84 -2.58
C ALA A 57 11.78 -2.82 -3.37
N SER A 58 11.30 -3.32 -4.51
CA SER A 58 11.97 -4.41 -5.26
C SER A 58 12.35 -5.58 -4.35
N ALA A 59 11.51 -5.86 -3.36
CA ALA A 59 11.81 -6.76 -2.25
C ALA A 59 11.46 -8.22 -2.60
N PRO A 60 12.33 -9.21 -2.29
CA PRO A 60 12.05 -10.62 -2.49
C PRO A 60 10.91 -11.13 -1.60
N VAL A 61 10.27 -12.24 -2.03
CA VAL A 61 9.02 -12.75 -1.43
C VAL A 61 9.19 -13.21 0.03
N TYR A 62 10.39 -13.67 0.41
CA TYR A 62 10.68 -14.16 1.77
C TYR A 62 10.67 -13.07 2.84
N ILE A 63 10.75 -11.78 2.46
CA ILE A 63 10.79 -10.69 3.45
C ILE A 63 9.44 -10.57 4.17
N PRO A 64 9.43 -10.45 5.51
CA PRO A 64 8.23 -10.27 6.30
C PRO A 64 7.50 -8.98 5.94
N ARG A 65 6.16 -9.00 5.98
CA ARG A 65 5.34 -7.80 5.73
C ARG A 65 5.68 -6.65 6.70
N ARG A 66 5.97 -6.95 7.97
CA ARG A 66 6.32 -5.92 8.97
C ARG A 66 7.56 -5.13 8.55
N VAL A 67 8.64 -5.84 8.22
CA VAL A 67 9.89 -5.24 7.74
C VAL A 67 9.66 -4.36 6.50
N LEU A 68 8.83 -4.82 5.57
CA LEU A 68 8.49 -4.05 4.37
C LEU A 68 7.72 -2.74 4.69
N HIS A 69 6.81 -2.79 5.66
CA HIS A 69 6.05 -1.62 6.10
C HIS A 69 6.93 -0.62 6.87
N ASP A 70 7.86 -1.11 7.69
CA ASP A 70 8.80 -0.29 8.45
C ASP A 70 9.81 0.41 7.53
N ASP A 71 10.36 -0.32 6.55
CA ASP A 71 11.33 0.19 5.58
C ASP A 71 10.73 1.31 4.69
N ILE A 72 9.52 1.09 4.17
CA ILE A 72 8.86 2.07 3.28
C ILE A 72 8.11 3.15 4.10
N ARG A 73 8.00 2.98 5.43
CA ARG A 73 7.26 3.86 6.35
C ARG A 73 5.84 4.17 5.87
N ILE A 74 5.08 3.12 5.54
CA ILE A 74 3.69 3.23 5.08
C ILE A 74 2.77 2.45 6.03
N PRO A 75 1.73 3.08 6.61
CA PRO A 75 0.80 2.37 7.47
C PRO A 75 -0.03 1.35 6.69
N SER A 76 -0.43 0.27 7.36
CA SER A 76 -1.37 -0.71 6.82
C SER A 76 -2.75 -0.09 6.63
N ILE A 77 -3.52 -0.63 5.68
CA ILE A 77 -4.92 -0.24 5.41
C ILE A 77 -5.76 -0.20 6.71
N PRO A 78 -5.82 -1.24 7.56
CA PRO A 78 -6.65 -1.21 8.76
C PRO A 78 -6.22 -0.12 9.77
N ASN A 79 -4.93 0.15 9.89
CA ASN A 79 -4.44 1.26 10.73
C ASN A 79 -4.86 2.61 10.16
N GLN A 80 -4.92 2.73 8.83
CA GLN A 80 -5.34 3.94 8.16
C GLN A 80 -6.85 4.17 8.26
N ILE A 81 -7.68 3.12 8.12
CA ILE A 81 -9.12 3.17 8.36
C ILE A 81 -9.41 3.61 9.79
N ARG A 82 -8.75 2.99 10.78
CA ARG A 82 -8.89 3.36 12.19
C ARG A 82 -8.49 4.82 12.45
N LYS A 83 -7.51 5.36 11.71
CA LYS A 83 -7.12 6.77 11.83
C LYS A 83 -8.16 7.71 11.22
N ASN A 84 -8.77 7.32 10.10
CA ASN A 84 -9.81 8.11 9.42
C ASN A 84 -11.14 8.11 10.18
N SER A 85 -11.52 7.02 10.84
CA SER A 85 -12.78 6.90 11.58
C SER A 85 -12.84 7.69 12.90
N VAL A 86 -11.70 8.17 13.40
CA VAL A 86 -11.60 8.90 14.69
C VAL A 86 -11.60 10.42 14.46
N ASN A 87 -11.82 10.86 13.22
CA ASN A 87 -11.84 12.25 12.79
C ASN A 87 -13.20 12.57 12.16
#